data_AF-A0A6J7QD45-F1
#
_entry.id   AF-A0A6J7QD45-F1
#
_cell.length_a   1.000
_cell.length_b   1.000
_cell.length_c   1.000
_cell.angle_alpha   90.00
_cell.angle_beta   90.00
_cell.angle_gamma   90.00
#
_symmetry.space_group_name_H-M   'P 1'
#
loop_
_entity.id
_entity.type
_entity.pdbx_description
1 polymer ?
#
loop_
_entity_poly.entity_id
_entity_poly.type
_entity_poly.pdbx_seq_one_letter_code
_entity_poly.pdbx_strand_id
1 'polypeptide(L)'
;MELQIRNQPAFSTARATLQPNEQMRLESGAMIAMSHDMVVEGKMEGGFLKSLKRSALGGESFFQTTATAGPNGGFVDVAMGLPGDSVILQSTAAAPWILSQSSWIASSMGLTLDTKWGGMKSLFGGEGAFLVHVSGDGILLAGAYGAIEVVTLAAGEKIVIDSGHMVAVQASVTMSLHKAATGWMNSITSGEGLVFHFEGPGEVYTQTRNPNWFSRFASASHSHGTR
;
A
#
# COMPACT_ATOMS: atom_id res chain seq x y z
N MET A 1 0.11 -6.97 -19.37
CA MET A 1 -0.27 -7.50 -18.05
C MET A 1 -1.76 -7.34 -17.89
N GLU A 2 -2.44 -8.44 -17.57
CA GLU A 2 -3.85 -8.47 -17.21
C GLU A 2 -3.98 -8.89 -15.75
N LEU A 3 -4.85 -8.24 -14.97
CA LEU A 3 -5.12 -8.60 -13.59
C LEU A 3 -6.57 -9.07 -13.44
N GLN A 4 -6.76 -10.16 -12.71
CA GLN A 4 -8.07 -10.67 -12.33
C GLN A 4 -8.10 -10.93 -10.82
N ILE A 5 -8.97 -10.22 -10.09
CA ILE A 5 -9.24 -10.52 -8.69
C ILE A 5 -10.16 -11.75 -8.59
N ARG A 6 -9.88 -12.61 -7.61
CA ARG A 6 -10.65 -13.79 -7.24
C ARG A 6 -10.94 -13.75 -5.74
N ASN A 7 -11.94 -14.52 -5.30
CA ASN A 7 -12.25 -14.71 -3.88
C ASN A 7 -12.69 -13.43 -3.12
N GLN A 8 -13.22 -12.43 -3.82
CA GLN A 8 -13.86 -11.28 -3.16
C GLN A 8 -15.17 -11.67 -2.47
N PRO A 9 -15.64 -10.91 -1.46
CA PRO A 9 -15.02 -9.69 -0.90
C PRO A 9 -14.10 -9.95 0.31
N ALA A 10 -13.84 -11.21 0.67
CA ALA A 10 -13.06 -11.55 1.85
C ALA A 10 -11.94 -12.52 1.49
N PHE A 11 -10.69 -12.14 1.80
CA PHE A 11 -9.47 -12.88 1.50
C PHE A 11 -9.21 -13.01 -0.01
N SER A 12 -9.31 -11.87 -0.70
CA SER A 12 -9.10 -11.82 -2.14
C SER A 12 -7.70 -12.29 -2.52
N THR A 13 -7.59 -12.95 -3.67
CA THR A 13 -6.32 -13.18 -4.37
C THR A 13 -6.42 -12.53 -5.74
N ALA A 14 -5.30 -12.24 -6.38
CA ALA A 14 -5.30 -11.77 -7.77
C ALA A 14 -4.38 -12.64 -8.63
N ARG A 15 -4.82 -12.94 -9.85
CA ARG A 15 -3.96 -13.51 -10.89
C ARG A 15 -3.50 -12.41 -11.82
N ALA A 16 -2.19 -12.28 -11.97
CA ALA A 16 -1.56 -11.51 -13.04
C ALA A 16 -1.18 -12.44 -14.18
N THR A 17 -1.73 -12.18 -15.37
CA THR A 17 -1.34 -12.87 -16.61
C THR A 17 -0.39 -11.96 -17.39
N LEU A 18 0.76 -12.50 -17.76
CA LEU A 18 1.85 -11.80 -18.41
C LEU A 18 2.10 -12.35 -19.82
N GLN A 19 2.38 -11.45 -20.75
CA GLN A 19 2.82 -11.79 -22.10
C GLN A 19 4.25 -12.37 -22.09
N PRO A 20 4.70 -13.01 -23.19
CA PRO A 20 6.08 -13.48 -23.33
C PRO A 20 7.13 -12.44 -22.91
N ASN A 21 8.02 -12.81 -21.99
CA ASN A 21 9.08 -11.96 -21.44
C ASN A 21 8.59 -10.67 -20.74
N GLU A 22 7.30 -10.53 -20.48
CA GLU A 22 6.75 -9.38 -19.77
C GLU A 22 7.15 -9.42 -18.28
N GLN A 23 7.34 -8.23 -17.71
CA GLN A 23 7.73 -8.04 -16.32
C GLN A 23 6.66 -7.33 -15.51
N MET A 24 6.58 -7.65 -14.22
CA MET A 24 5.80 -6.93 -13.23
C MET A 24 6.56 -6.78 -11.91
N ARG A 25 6.21 -5.77 -11.12
CA ARG A 25 6.70 -5.60 -9.75
C ARG A 25 5.71 -6.17 -8.75
N LEU A 26 6.23 -6.81 -7.71
CA LEU A 26 5.46 -7.44 -6.63
C LEU A 26 6.03 -7.04 -5.28
N GLU A 27 5.17 -6.91 -4.27
CA GLU A 27 5.58 -6.89 -2.88
C GLU A 27 6.29 -8.21 -2.53
N SER A 28 7.43 -8.10 -1.85
CA SER A 28 8.16 -9.27 -1.37
C SER A 28 7.28 -10.13 -0.48
N GLY A 29 7.08 -11.40 -0.86
CA GLY A 29 6.26 -12.34 -0.11
C GLY A 29 4.77 -12.37 -0.51
N ALA A 30 4.33 -11.50 -1.42
CA ALA A 30 2.94 -11.51 -1.89
C ALA A 30 2.62 -12.67 -2.85
N MET A 31 3.63 -13.34 -3.42
CA MET A 31 3.44 -14.44 -4.37
C MET A 31 2.87 -15.70 -3.68
N ILE A 32 1.77 -16.22 -4.23
CA ILE A 32 1.15 -17.49 -3.85
C ILE A 32 1.63 -18.62 -4.77
N ALA A 33 1.52 -18.42 -6.08
CA ALA A 33 1.85 -19.41 -7.10
C ALA A 33 2.29 -18.72 -8.38
N MET A 34 3.08 -19.39 -9.22
CA MET A 34 3.45 -18.88 -10.54
C MET A 34 3.57 -20.01 -11.55
N SER A 35 3.57 -19.66 -12.85
CA SER A 35 3.96 -20.61 -13.91
C SER A 35 5.42 -21.06 -13.73
N HIS A 36 5.72 -22.31 -14.07
CA HIS A 36 7.01 -22.95 -13.76
C HIS A 36 8.22 -22.24 -14.39
N ASP A 37 8.05 -21.62 -15.55
CA ASP A 37 9.10 -20.91 -16.30
C ASP A 37 9.24 -19.44 -15.93
N MET A 38 8.50 -18.95 -14.92
CA MET A 38 8.66 -17.60 -14.40
C MET A 38 9.88 -17.48 -13.49
N VAL A 39 10.49 -16.29 -13.51
CA VAL A 39 11.63 -15.95 -12.67
C VAL A 39 11.25 -14.78 -11.76
N VAL A 40 11.50 -14.91 -10.46
CA VAL A 40 11.27 -13.86 -9.46
C VAL A 40 12.60 -13.44 -8.85
N GLU A 41 12.95 -12.17 -8.97
CA GLU A 41 14.21 -11.61 -8.50
C GLU A 41 13.97 -10.47 -7.51
N GLY A 42 14.63 -10.52 -6.35
CA GLY A 42 14.62 -9.42 -5.39
C GLY A 42 15.66 -8.37 -5.72
N LYS A 43 15.27 -7.10 -5.80
CA LYS A 43 16.23 -5.98 -5.84
C LYS A 43 16.47 -5.45 -4.44
N MET A 44 17.65 -5.72 -3.87
CA MET A 44 18.10 -5.02 -2.66
C MET A 44 18.53 -3.60 -3.01
N GLU A 45 17.59 -2.67 -3.09
CA GLU A 45 17.94 -1.25 -3.27
C GLU A 45 18.75 -0.73 -2.08
N GLY A 46 20.03 -0.46 -2.33
CA GLY A 46 20.97 0.12 -1.37
C GLY A 46 21.87 -0.88 -0.62
N GLY A 47 21.86 -2.16 -1.00
CA GLY A 47 22.71 -3.20 -0.40
C GLY A 47 22.17 -3.77 0.92
N PHE A 48 22.60 -4.98 1.26
CA PHE A 48 22.15 -5.75 2.43
C PHE A 48 22.22 -4.97 3.74
N LEU A 49 23.31 -4.23 3.99
CA LEU A 49 23.54 -3.45 5.21
C LEU A 49 22.56 -2.27 5.38
N LYS A 50 22.19 -1.59 4.28
CA LYS A 50 21.26 -0.45 4.33
C LYS A 50 19.83 -0.92 4.53
N SER A 51 19.49 -2.07 3.96
CA SER A 51 18.24 -2.78 4.18
C SER A 51 18.05 -3.19 5.65
N LEU A 52 19.07 -3.85 6.24
CA LEU A 52 19.04 -4.29 7.63
C LEU A 52 18.90 -3.12 8.62
N LYS A 53 19.61 -2.01 8.37
CA LYS A 53 19.50 -0.79 9.18
C LYS A 53 18.11 -0.17 9.15
N ARG A 54 17.39 -0.20 8.02
CA ARG A 54 16.01 0.32 7.94
C ARG A 54 15.04 -0.55 8.73
N SER A 55 15.15 -1.88 8.57
CA SER A 55 14.32 -2.85 9.30
C SER A 55 14.52 -2.75 10.82
N ALA A 56 15.76 -2.58 11.30
CA ALA A 56 16.07 -2.44 12.72
C ALA A 56 15.56 -1.12 13.34
N LEU A 57 15.25 -0.11 12.54
CA LEU A 57 14.73 1.19 12.99
C LEU A 57 13.19 1.26 12.96
N GLY A 58 12.50 0.12 12.81
CA GLY A 58 11.03 0.06 12.77
C GLY A 58 10.42 0.62 11.48
N GLY A 59 11.24 0.96 10.48
CA GLY A 59 10.73 1.31 9.16
C GLY A 59 10.26 0.05 8.44
N GLU A 60 8.98 -0.02 8.10
CA GLU A 60 8.48 -1.00 7.13
C GLU A 60 9.33 -0.86 5.87
N SER A 61 10.11 -1.89 5.58
CA SER A 61 10.99 -1.83 4.43
C SER A 61 10.18 -2.13 3.18
N PHE A 62 10.02 -1.13 2.31
CA PHE A 62 9.42 -1.29 1.00
C PHE A 62 10.29 -2.20 0.14
N PHE A 63 10.01 -3.50 0.21
CA PHE A 63 10.74 -4.52 -0.52
C PHE A 63 9.96 -4.93 -1.76
N GLN A 64 10.60 -4.73 -2.91
CA GLN A 64 10.04 -5.08 -4.20
C GLN A 64 10.81 -6.25 -4.81
N THR A 65 10.07 -7.18 -5.39
CA THR A 65 10.58 -8.19 -6.31
C THR A 65 10.10 -7.89 -7.72
N THR A 66 10.84 -8.37 -8.72
CA THR A 66 10.43 -8.34 -10.13
C THR A 66 10.14 -9.77 -10.57
N ALA A 67 8.93 -10.02 -11.07
CA ALA A 67 8.58 -11.26 -11.72
C ALA A 67 8.67 -11.06 -13.24
N THR A 68 9.34 -11.99 -13.92
CA THR A 68 9.52 -12.00 -15.38
C THR A 68 8.94 -13.30 -15.94
N ALA A 69 8.04 -13.18 -16.92
CA ALA A 69 7.47 -14.33 -17.62
C ALA A 69 8.47 -14.99 -18.56
N GLY A 70 8.31 -16.30 -18.79
CA GLY A 70 9.07 -17.03 -19.80
C GLY A 70 8.67 -16.66 -21.24
N PRO A 71 9.26 -17.32 -22.24
CA PRO A 71 9.03 -17.04 -23.66
C PRO A 71 7.60 -17.36 -24.15
N ASN A 72 6.80 -18.08 -23.35
CA ASN A 72 5.41 -18.40 -23.66
C ASN A 72 4.40 -17.56 -22.87
N GLY A 73 4.88 -16.57 -22.10
CA GLY A 73 4.07 -15.87 -21.11
C GLY A 73 3.93 -16.70 -19.83
N GLY A 74 3.02 -16.28 -18.95
CA GLY A 74 2.79 -16.99 -17.69
C GLY A 74 1.82 -16.27 -16.78
N PHE A 75 1.63 -16.81 -15.58
CA PHE A 75 0.84 -16.16 -14.53
C PHE A 75 1.56 -16.14 -13.19
N VAL A 76 1.26 -15.12 -12.38
CA VAL A 76 1.57 -15.06 -10.95
C VAL A 76 0.29 -14.81 -10.18
N ASP A 77 -0.02 -15.67 -9.22
CA ASP A 77 -1.05 -15.45 -8.23
C ASP A 77 -0.43 -14.72 -7.03
N VAL A 78 -1.09 -13.65 -6.58
CA VAL A 78 -0.63 -12.80 -5.48
C VAL A 78 -1.75 -12.52 -4.48
N ALA A 79 -1.39 -12.22 -3.24
CA ALA A 79 -2.29 -11.66 -2.24
C ALA A 79 -1.55 -10.75 -1.26
N MET A 80 -2.31 -9.88 -0.60
CA MET A 80 -1.80 -9.08 0.50
C MET A 80 -1.45 -9.98 1.70
N GLY A 81 -0.44 -9.60 2.48
CA GLY A 81 -0.04 -10.36 3.67
C GLY A 81 -1.07 -10.37 4.81
N LEU A 82 -1.97 -9.38 4.87
CA LEU A 82 -3.02 -9.31 5.89
C LEU A 82 -4.39 -9.80 5.34
N PRO A 83 -5.28 -10.31 6.21
CA PRO A 83 -6.66 -10.65 5.86
C PRO A 83 -7.46 -9.48 5.25
N GLY A 84 -7.89 -9.59 4.00
CA GLY A 84 -8.81 -8.59 3.46
C GLY A 84 -9.10 -8.70 1.98
N ASP A 85 -9.35 -7.55 1.36
CA ASP A 85 -9.77 -7.43 -0.03
C ASP A 85 -8.75 -6.65 -0.87
N SER A 86 -8.90 -6.70 -2.18
CA SER A 86 -8.01 -6.03 -3.15
C SER A 86 -8.81 -5.22 -4.16
N VAL A 87 -8.15 -4.23 -4.76
CA VAL A 87 -8.70 -3.43 -5.85
C VAL A 87 -7.67 -3.23 -6.94
N ILE A 88 -8.13 -3.28 -8.19
CA ILE A 88 -7.32 -2.93 -9.36
C ILE A 88 -7.53 -1.45 -9.65
N LEU A 89 -6.45 -0.69 -9.68
CA LEU A 89 -6.43 0.74 -9.99
C LEU A 89 -5.69 0.97 -11.31
N GLN A 90 -6.28 1.75 -12.20
CA GLN A 90 -5.63 2.20 -13.43
C GLN A 90 -4.94 3.54 -13.15
N SER A 91 -3.64 3.61 -13.40
CA SER A 91 -2.88 4.86 -13.35
C SER A 91 -2.60 5.35 -14.77
N THR A 92 -2.67 6.66 -14.94
CA THR A 92 -2.18 7.35 -16.13
C THR A 92 -1.37 8.58 -15.73
N ALA A 93 -0.65 9.17 -16.67
CA ALA A 93 0.03 10.45 -16.42
C ALA A 93 -0.92 11.57 -15.94
N ALA A 94 -2.19 11.55 -16.36
CA ALA A 94 -3.20 12.54 -15.98
C ALA A 94 -3.97 12.20 -14.69
N ALA A 95 -3.99 10.93 -14.30
CA ALA A 95 -4.68 10.44 -13.10
C ALA A 95 -3.76 9.53 -12.27
N PRO A 96 -2.74 10.12 -11.61
CA PRO A 96 -1.87 9.37 -10.71
C PRO A 96 -2.56 9.08 -9.37
N TRP A 97 -1.97 8.16 -8.60
CA TRP A 97 -2.47 7.72 -7.31
C TRP A 97 -1.45 7.97 -6.20
N ILE A 98 -1.94 8.08 -4.97
CA ILE A 98 -1.14 8.05 -3.75
C ILE A 98 -1.66 6.91 -2.89
N LEU A 99 -0.77 6.05 -2.39
CA LEU A 99 -1.14 4.88 -1.61
C LEU A 99 -0.49 4.90 -0.23
N SER A 100 -1.12 4.22 0.73
CA SER A 100 -0.38 3.71 1.88
C SER A 100 0.62 2.66 1.39
N GLN A 101 1.86 2.71 1.89
CA GLN A 101 2.92 1.78 1.48
C GLN A 101 2.53 0.33 1.75
N SER A 102 1.83 0.06 2.85
CA SER A 102 1.35 -1.28 3.22
C SER A 102 0.18 -1.79 2.38
N SER A 103 -0.41 -0.93 1.54
CA SER A 103 -1.50 -1.30 0.63
C SER A 103 -1.01 -1.66 -0.77
N TRP A 104 0.27 -1.49 -1.12
CA TRP A 104 0.76 -1.84 -2.45
C TRP A 104 1.09 -3.34 -2.55
N ILE A 105 0.45 -4.06 -3.47
CA ILE A 105 0.70 -5.50 -3.71
C ILE A 105 1.53 -5.72 -4.98
N ALA A 106 1.11 -5.14 -6.10
CA ALA A 106 1.73 -5.40 -7.40
C ALA A 106 1.48 -4.25 -8.39
N SER A 107 2.36 -4.09 -9.38
CA SER A 107 2.16 -3.10 -10.44
C SER A 107 2.89 -3.46 -11.73
N SER A 108 2.39 -2.96 -12.86
CA SER A 108 3.10 -3.03 -14.14
C SER A 108 4.41 -2.21 -14.11
N MET A 109 5.41 -2.63 -14.88
CA MET A 109 6.71 -1.95 -14.92
C MET A 109 6.67 -0.50 -15.44
N GLY A 110 5.64 -0.13 -16.21
CA GLY A 110 5.43 1.23 -16.71
C GLY A 110 5.10 2.27 -15.63
N LEU A 111 4.72 1.83 -14.43
CA LEU A 111 4.47 2.73 -13.30
C LEU A 111 5.77 3.09 -12.58
N THR A 112 5.86 4.32 -12.11
CA THR A 112 6.91 4.80 -11.21
C THR A 112 6.36 4.83 -9.79
N LEU A 113 7.07 4.22 -8.85
CA LEU A 113 6.72 4.20 -7.42
C LEU A 113 7.71 5.08 -6.66
N ASP A 114 7.27 6.27 -6.24
CA ASP A 114 8.09 7.20 -5.47
C ASP A 114 7.71 7.18 -3.99
N THR A 115 8.55 6.52 -3.19
CA THR A 115 8.47 6.46 -1.71
C THR A 115 9.29 7.55 -1.03
N LYS A 116 10.10 8.29 -1.82
CA LYS A 116 10.98 9.37 -1.35
C LYS A 116 10.43 10.74 -1.68
N TRP A 117 9.22 10.81 -2.23
CA TRP A 117 8.59 12.07 -2.62
C TRP A 117 8.56 13.01 -1.42
N GLY A 118 9.57 13.88 -1.36
CA GLY A 118 9.83 14.82 -0.28
C GLY A 118 9.08 16.13 -0.47
N GLY A 119 8.06 16.15 -1.33
CA GLY A 119 7.25 17.31 -1.69
C GLY A 119 6.43 17.89 -0.55
N MET A 120 6.52 17.30 0.64
CA MET A 120 6.05 17.92 1.88
C MET A 120 6.97 17.52 3.04
N LYS A 121 8.01 18.32 3.28
CA LYS A 121 8.87 18.28 4.49
C LYS A 121 8.12 18.40 5.85
N SER A 122 6.80 18.20 5.91
CA SER A 122 5.93 18.72 6.98
C SER A 122 4.89 17.74 7.55
N LEU A 123 4.96 16.43 7.31
CA LEU A 123 4.02 15.49 7.96
C LEU A 123 4.50 14.97 9.34
N PHE A 124 5.43 15.70 9.97
CA PHE A 124 6.01 15.52 11.31
C PHE A 124 7.07 14.42 11.46
N GLY A 125 8.21 14.80 12.05
CA GLY A 125 9.40 13.99 12.27
C GLY A 125 9.24 12.92 13.35
N GLY A 126 8.50 11.87 13.03
CA GLY A 126 8.34 10.66 13.86
C GLY A 126 7.08 9.90 13.45
N GLU A 127 7.23 8.65 13.01
CA GLU A 127 6.16 7.72 12.57
C GLU A 127 5.08 8.36 11.67
N GLY A 128 5.50 9.05 10.61
CA GLY A 128 4.58 9.59 9.61
C GLY A 128 4.21 8.54 8.56
N ALA A 129 2.94 8.47 8.18
CA ALA A 129 2.40 7.55 7.18
C ALA A 129 3.35 7.36 5.97
N PHE A 130 3.79 6.13 5.74
CA PHE A 130 4.61 5.80 4.58
C PHE A 130 3.72 5.85 3.35
N LEU A 131 3.84 6.90 2.55
CA LEU A 131 3.06 7.09 1.33
C LEU A 131 3.88 6.71 0.10
N VAL A 132 3.22 6.13 -0.90
CA VAL A 132 3.80 5.79 -2.21
C VAL A 132 3.06 6.57 -3.27
N HIS A 133 3.77 7.46 -3.96
CA HIS A 133 3.22 8.13 -5.14
C HIS A 133 3.39 7.22 -6.36
N VAL A 134 2.30 7.02 -7.08
CA VAL A 134 2.26 6.16 -8.26
C VAL A 134 1.89 7.00 -9.47
N SER A 135 2.78 7.04 -10.45
CA SER A 135 2.61 7.80 -11.68
C SER A 135 3.03 7.00 -12.91
N GLY A 136 2.64 7.50 -14.09
CA GLY A 136 2.82 6.80 -15.36
C GLY A 136 1.60 5.95 -15.74
N ASP A 137 1.70 5.28 -16.88
CA ASP A 137 0.61 4.52 -17.47
C ASP A 137 0.75 3.04 -17.15
N GLY A 138 -0.30 2.45 -16.56
CA GLY A 138 -0.25 1.07 -16.15
C GLY A 138 -1.30 0.69 -15.12
N ILE A 139 -1.18 -0.54 -14.65
CA ILE A 139 -2.13 -1.15 -13.71
C ILE A 139 -1.43 -1.37 -12.37
N LEU A 140 -2.15 -1.07 -11.31
CA LEU A 140 -1.76 -1.22 -9.91
C LEU A 140 -2.76 -2.12 -9.21
N LEU A 141 -2.26 -3.04 -8.38
CA LEU A 141 -3.05 -3.82 -7.45
C LEU A 141 -2.79 -3.31 -6.03
N ALA A 142 -3.86 -2.86 -5.37
CA ALA A 142 -3.83 -2.42 -3.98
C ALA A 142 -4.63 -3.37 -3.09
N GLY A 143 -4.22 -3.50 -1.83
CA GLY A 143 -4.87 -4.32 -0.80
C GLY A 143 -5.32 -3.50 0.40
N ALA A 144 -6.35 -4.02 1.07
CA ALA A 144 -6.90 -3.47 2.31
C ALA A 144 -6.91 -4.52 3.41
N TYR A 145 -6.54 -4.13 4.63
CA TYR A 145 -6.81 -4.97 5.81
C TYR A 145 -8.30 -4.84 6.19
N GLY A 146 -9.06 -5.93 6.03
CA GLY A 146 -10.52 -5.89 6.07
C GLY A 146 -11.13 -5.63 4.69
N ALA A 147 -12.29 -4.98 4.67
CA ALA A 147 -13.02 -4.64 3.45
C ALA A 147 -12.59 -3.28 2.90
N ILE A 148 -12.77 -3.08 1.59
CA ILE A 148 -12.55 -1.80 0.91
C ILE A 148 -13.84 -0.98 0.90
N GLU A 149 -13.76 0.29 1.26
CA GLU A 149 -14.85 1.26 1.11
C GLU A 149 -14.35 2.50 0.33
N VAL A 150 -15.12 2.93 -0.66
CA VAL A 150 -14.76 4.05 -1.54
C VAL A 150 -15.58 5.27 -1.17
N VAL A 151 -14.89 6.34 -0.80
CA VAL A 151 -15.47 7.66 -0.55
C VAL A 151 -15.26 8.52 -1.80
N THR A 152 -16.33 8.85 -2.51
CA THR A 152 -16.30 9.80 -3.62
C THR A 152 -16.58 11.21 -3.11
N LEU A 153 -15.62 12.12 -3.27
CA LEU A 153 -15.73 13.51 -2.86
C LEU A 153 -16.06 14.39 -4.07
N ALA A 154 -17.13 15.17 -3.97
CA ALA A 154 -17.39 16.26 -4.91
C ALA A 154 -16.34 17.39 -4.74
N ALA A 155 -16.30 18.33 -5.70
CA ALA A 155 -15.39 19.47 -5.61
C ALA A 155 -15.66 20.29 -4.33
N GLY A 156 -14.63 20.46 -3.49
CA GLY A 156 -14.72 21.17 -2.21
C GLY A 156 -15.37 20.38 -1.07
N GLU A 157 -15.83 19.16 -1.31
CA GLU A 157 -16.31 18.26 -0.24
C GLU A 157 -15.14 17.75 0.59
N LYS A 158 -15.33 17.68 1.92
CA LYS A 158 -14.27 17.40 2.88
C LYS A 158 -14.60 16.22 3.78
N ILE A 159 -13.59 15.42 4.09
CA ILE A 159 -13.69 14.32 5.05
C ILE A 159 -12.40 14.21 5.85
N VAL A 160 -12.52 13.75 7.10
CA VAL A 160 -11.38 13.40 7.96
C VAL A 160 -11.39 11.89 8.17
N ILE A 161 -10.25 11.23 7.94
CA ILE A 161 -10.09 9.77 8.01
C ILE A 161 -8.84 9.47 8.83
N ASP A 162 -8.90 8.49 9.74
CA ASP A 162 -7.71 8.01 10.44
C ASP A 162 -6.65 7.53 9.43
N SER A 163 -5.39 7.92 9.66
CA SER A 163 -4.32 7.68 8.69
C SER A 163 -4.01 6.20 8.44
N GLY A 164 -4.28 5.32 9.40
CA GLY A 164 -4.13 3.87 9.25
C GLY A 164 -5.29 3.20 8.53
N HIS A 165 -6.30 3.96 8.10
CA HIS A 165 -7.44 3.48 7.32
C HIS A 165 -7.40 3.92 5.85
N MET A 166 -6.39 4.67 5.41
CA MET A 166 -6.22 5.04 4.00
C MET A 166 -5.55 3.89 3.22
N VAL A 167 -6.14 3.48 2.10
CA VAL A 167 -5.57 2.51 1.15
C VAL A 167 -4.93 3.25 -0.03
N ALA A 168 -5.74 4.03 -0.74
CA ALA A 168 -5.34 4.78 -1.92
C ALA A 168 -6.18 6.05 -2.07
N VAL A 169 -5.64 7.07 -2.74
CA VAL A 169 -6.36 8.30 -3.06
C VAL A 169 -5.93 8.81 -4.43
N GLN A 170 -6.89 9.32 -5.20
CA GLN A 170 -6.59 9.99 -6.47
C GLN A 170 -5.80 11.27 -6.21
N ALA A 171 -4.78 11.56 -7.01
CA ALA A 171 -3.96 12.76 -6.83
C ALA A 171 -4.72 14.09 -7.06
N SER A 172 -5.95 14.05 -7.59
CA SER A 172 -6.83 15.22 -7.68
C SER A 172 -7.40 15.65 -6.32
N VAL A 173 -7.43 14.76 -5.33
CA VAL A 173 -7.89 15.04 -3.98
C VAL A 173 -6.76 15.72 -3.20
N THR A 174 -7.06 16.88 -2.62
CA THR A 174 -6.12 17.55 -1.71
C THR A 174 -6.05 16.78 -0.40
N MET A 175 -4.84 16.43 0.04
CA MET A 175 -4.62 15.63 1.25
C MET A 175 -3.63 16.34 2.20
N SER A 176 -3.96 16.39 3.49
CA SER A 176 -3.07 16.90 4.54
C SER A 176 -3.14 16.04 5.81
N LEU A 177 -2.01 15.77 6.46
CA LEU A 177 -1.96 14.98 7.69
C LEU A 177 -1.93 15.89 8.91
N HIS A 178 -2.79 15.58 9.89
CA HIS A 178 -2.94 16.33 11.13
C HIS A 178 -2.87 15.38 12.33
N LYS A 179 -2.54 15.90 13.51
CA LYS A 179 -2.78 15.17 14.75
C LYS A 179 -4.28 15.17 15.02
N ALA A 180 -4.85 14.03 15.38
CA ALA A 180 -6.28 13.89 15.66
C ALA A 180 -6.78 14.87 16.75
N ALA A 181 -5.89 15.27 17.66
CA ALA A 181 -6.16 16.20 18.73
C ALA A 181 -5.45 17.55 18.53
N THR A 182 -6.23 18.58 18.23
CA THR A 182 -5.80 19.98 18.38
C THR A 182 -5.95 20.40 19.84
N GLY A 183 -4.95 20.13 20.67
CA GLY A 183 -4.91 20.58 22.07
C GLY A 183 -3.87 19.85 22.93
N TRP A 184 -3.33 20.53 23.93
CA TRP A 184 -2.29 20.07 24.86
C TRP A 184 -2.59 18.78 25.67
N MET A 185 -3.81 18.22 25.61
CA MET A 185 -4.20 17.03 26.39
C MET A 185 -4.95 15.92 25.62
N ASN A 186 -5.19 16.01 24.30
CA ASN A 186 -6.25 15.17 23.69
C ASN A 186 -5.84 14.01 22.76
N SER A 187 -4.57 13.84 22.35
CA SER A 187 -4.21 12.68 21.50
C SER A 187 -4.02 11.38 22.30
N ILE A 188 -3.75 11.51 23.60
CA ILE A 188 -3.55 10.37 24.51
C ILE A 188 -4.91 9.82 24.98
N THR A 189 -5.95 10.68 25.07
CA THR A 189 -7.28 10.30 25.55
C THR A 189 -8.22 9.81 24.46
N SER A 190 -8.05 10.24 23.21
CA SER A 190 -8.85 9.74 22.09
C SER A 190 -8.41 8.36 21.60
N GLY A 191 -7.15 7.97 21.82
CA GLY A 191 -6.56 6.76 21.22
C GLY A 191 -6.23 6.89 19.72
N GLU A 192 -6.73 7.95 19.07
CA GLU A 192 -6.50 8.29 17.67
C GLU A 192 -5.22 9.11 17.52
N GLY A 193 -4.31 8.66 16.65
CA GLY A 193 -2.99 9.27 16.46
C GLY A 193 -3.01 10.40 15.43
N LEU A 194 -2.83 10.02 14.16
CA LEU A 194 -2.77 10.92 13.01
C LEU A 194 -3.98 10.70 12.10
N VAL A 195 -4.52 11.77 11.55
CA VAL A 195 -5.66 11.76 10.62
C VAL A 195 -5.31 12.48 9.33
N PHE A 196 -5.85 12.02 8.21
CA PHE A 196 -5.84 12.74 6.95
C PHE A 196 -7.10 13.59 6.81
N HIS A 197 -6.91 14.85 6.43
CA HIS A 197 -7.97 15.71 5.94
C HIS A 197 -7.91 15.69 4.42
N PHE A 198 -9.02 15.27 3.81
CA PHE A 198 -9.19 15.21 2.36
C PHE A 198 -10.17 16.29 1.89
N GLU A 199 -9.91 16.84 0.72
CA GLU A 199 -10.80 17.77 0.02
C GLU A 199 -10.85 17.42 -1.48
N GLY A 200 -12.06 17.17 -2.00
CA GLY A 200 -12.29 16.72 -3.37
C GLY A 200 -12.06 17.80 -4.44
N PRO A 201 -12.12 17.42 -5.73
CA PRO A 201 -12.82 16.22 -6.21
C PRO A 201 -11.94 14.96 -6.36
N GLY A 202 -12.55 13.80 -6.16
CA GLY A 202 -11.96 12.49 -6.46
C GLY A 202 -12.31 11.42 -5.45
N GLU A 203 -11.66 10.27 -5.57
CA GLU A 203 -11.94 9.09 -4.75
C GLU A 203 -10.85 8.85 -3.69
N VAL A 204 -11.30 8.48 -2.49
CA VAL A 204 -10.47 7.96 -1.40
C VAL A 204 -10.91 6.53 -1.10
N TYR A 205 -9.99 5.58 -1.24
CA TYR A 205 -10.17 4.18 -0.91
C TYR A 205 -9.71 3.96 0.53
N THR A 206 -10.58 3.37 1.33
CA THR A 206 -10.38 3.13 2.75
C THR A 206 -10.52 1.67 3.09
N GLN A 207 -10.05 1.29 4.28
CA GLN A 207 -10.13 -0.07 4.78
C GLN A 207 -10.82 -0.15 6.14
N THR A 208 -11.50 -1.25 6.45
CA THR A 208 -12.29 -1.36 7.68
C THR A 208 -11.49 -1.78 8.92
N ARG A 209 -10.20 -2.13 8.78
CA ARG A 209 -9.31 -2.49 9.90
C ARG A 209 -7.99 -1.73 9.80
N ASN A 210 -7.39 -1.42 10.94
CA ASN A 210 -6.11 -0.72 11.00
C ASN A 210 -4.96 -1.73 11.19
N PRO A 211 -3.94 -1.77 10.33
CA PRO A 211 -2.80 -2.68 10.48
C PRO A 211 -2.01 -2.39 11.76
N ASN A 212 -2.00 -1.13 12.22
CA ASN A 212 -1.31 -0.72 13.45
C ASN A 212 -1.98 -1.31 14.70
N TRP A 213 -3.29 -1.51 14.70
CA TRP A 213 -3.97 -2.18 15.81
C TRP A 213 -3.58 -3.66 15.88
N PHE A 214 -3.46 -4.32 14.73
CA PHE A 214 -3.02 -5.71 14.66
C PHE A 214 -1.56 -5.87 15.11
N SER A 215 -0.65 -5.00 14.67
CA SER A 215 0.76 -5.06 15.10
C SER A 215 0.90 -4.86 16.61
N ARG A 216 0.19 -3.88 17.19
CA ARG A 216 0.13 -3.67 18.65
C ARG A 216 -0.40 -4.89 19.41
N PHE A 217 -1.48 -5.49 18.92
CA PHE A 217 -2.03 -6.72 19.51
C PHE A 217 -1.01 -7.86 19.47
N ALA A 218 -0.42 -8.13 18.29
CA ALA A 218 0.56 -9.19 18.10
C ALA A 218 1.81 -9.00 18.99
N SER A 219 2.33 -7.78 19.11
CA SER A 219 3.47 -7.48 20.00
C SER A 219 3.12 -7.67 21.47
N ALA A 220 1.92 -7.29 21.90
CA ALA A 220 1.46 -7.48 23.28
C ALA A 220 1.28 -8.96 23.63
N SER A 221 0.87 -9.81 22.68
CA SER A 221 0.76 -11.26 22.89
C SER A 221 2.12 -11.95 23.05
N HIS A 222 3.18 -11.45 22.41
CA HIS A 222 4.53 -12.03 22.54
C HIS A 222 5.20 -11.71 23.88
N SER A 223 4.90 -10.56 24.50
CA SER A 223 5.50 -10.17 25.79
C SER A 223 4.95 -10.95 27.01
N HIS A 224 3.84 -11.68 26.84
CA HIS A 224 3.22 -12.50 27.89
C HIS A 224 3.62 -13.99 27.82
N GLY A 225 4.40 -14.41 26.82
CA GLY A 225 4.88 -15.79 26.65
C GLY A 225 6.24 -16.08 27.28
N THR A 226 6.92 -15.08 27.85
CA THR A 226 8.19 -15.23 28.57
C THR A 226 8.03 -14.87 30.05
N ARG A 227 7.33 -15.74 30.79
CA ARG A 227 7.42 -15.82 32.25
C ARG A 227 7.39 -17.28 32.68
#